data_AF-A0A969TGR8-F1
#
_entry.id   AF-A0A969TGR8-F1
#
_cell.length_a   1.000
_cell.length_b   1.000
_cell.length_c   1.000
_cell.angle_alpha   90.00
_cell.angle_beta   90.00
_cell.angle_gamma   90.00
#
_symmetry.space_group_name_H-M   'P 1'
#
loop_
_entity.id
_entity.type
_entity.pdbx_description
1 polymer ?
#
loop_
_entity_poly.entity_id
_entity_poly.type
_entity_poly.pdbx_seq_one_letter_code
_entity_poly.pdbx_strand_id
1 'polypeptide(L)'
;MGNRILGRWRKEDKERDEKFPKVVISNAPDLETGVNRLGTAPDYFAELFADVLAENLALDRDEVKINHVYKGGNIIRHFGNPDKNTRLRKILHGREIFALQVEFNRSFYLNEVNQMAYRSKIKFVRNALMSTLKKVAKFVSDLPMAEEESEQ
;
A
#
# COMPACT_ATOMS: atom_id res chain seq x y z
N MET A 1 -27.61 -10.64 23.69
CA MET A 1 -28.51 -10.47 22.53
C MET A 1 -28.41 -9.01 22.09
N GLY A 2 -27.75 -8.73 20.98
CA GLY A 2 -27.54 -7.35 20.49
C GLY A 2 -28.66 -6.93 19.56
N ASN A 3 -29.28 -5.78 19.85
CA ASN A 3 -30.26 -5.13 18.98
C ASN A 3 -29.58 -4.71 17.67
N ARG A 4 -30.09 -5.21 16.53
CA ARG A 4 -29.72 -4.73 15.19
C ARG A 4 -30.80 -3.81 14.66
N ILE A 5 -30.44 -2.54 14.56
CA ILE A 5 -31.07 -1.55 13.71
C ILE A 5 -30.39 -1.74 12.35
N LEU A 6 -31.16 -1.93 11.26
CA LEU A 6 -30.72 -2.13 9.86
C LEU A 6 -30.68 -3.59 9.38
N GLY A 7 -31.72 -3.94 8.60
CA GLY A 7 -31.60 -4.77 7.39
C GLY A 7 -31.70 -6.28 7.54
N ARG A 8 -32.49 -6.89 6.64
CA ARG A 8 -32.57 -8.34 6.40
C ARG A 8 -31.28 -8.79 5.71
N TRP A 9 -30.65 -9.86 6.20
CA TRP A 9 -29.46 -10.49 5.61
C TRP A 9 -29.61 -10.67 4.09
N ARG A 10 -28.68 -10.12 3.30
CA ARG A 10 -28.60 -10.38 1.85
C ARG A 10 -27.64 -11.53 1.59
N LYS A 11 -27.84 -12.26 0.49
CA LYS A 11 -26.93 -13.35 0.06
C LYS A 11 -25.47 -12.88 -0.09
N GLU A 12 -25.26 -11.60 -0.41
CA GLU A 12 -23.95 -10.92 -0.48
C GLU A 12 -23.19 -10.92 0.87
N ASP A 13 -23.89 -10.96 2.01
CA ASP A 13 -23.26 -11.02 3.33
C ASP A 13 -22.60 -12.38 3.62
N LYS A 14 -22.92 -13.42 2.83
CA LYS A 14 -22.33 -14.75 2.93
C LYS A 14 -21.02 -14.91 2.14
N GLU A 15 -20.63 -13.93 1.33
CA GLU A 15 -19.43 -14.03 0.48
C GLU A 15 -18.12 -13.59 1.18
N ARG A 16 -18.16 -13.23 2.47
CA ARG A 16 -16.94 -12.98 3.27
C ARG A 16 -16.40 -14.23 3.94
N ASP A 17 -16.31 -15.34 3.20
CA ASP A 17 -15.56 -16.52 3.66
C ASP A 17 -14.04 -16.26 3.66
N GLU A 18 -13.57 -15.30 2.85
CA GLU A 18 -12.16 -14.91 2.85
C GLU A 18 -11.86 -14.01 4.06
N LYS A 19 -10.98 -14.48 4.95
CA LYS A 19 -10.48 -13.73 6.09
C LYS A 19 -9.85 -12.42 5.57
N PHE A 20 -10.36 -11.28 6.03
CA PHE A 20 -9.83 -9.98 5.65
C PHE A 20 -8.32 -9.91 5.97
N PRO A 21 -7.46 -9.53 5.01
CA PRO A 21 -6.02 -9.54 5.21
C PRO A 21 -5.60 -8.60 6.33
N LYS A 22 -4.43 -8.84 6.92
CA LYS A 22 -3.89 -7.95 7.96
C LYS A 22 -3.41 -6.64 7.38
N VAL A 23 -2.89 -6.68 6.16
CA VAL A 23 -2.42 -5.50 5.42
C VAL A 23 -2.87 -5.57 3.97
N VAL A 24 -3.29 -4.43 3.43
CA VAL A 24 -3.50 -4.24 1.99
C VAL A 24 -2.56 -3.16 1.49
N ILE A 25 -1.84 -3.45 0.41
CA ILE A 25 -1.02 -2.48 -0.32
C ILE A 25 -1.75 -2.16 -1.62
N SER A 26 -1.93 -0.88 -1.90
CA SER A 26 -2.67 -0.38 -3.05
C SER A 26 -1.75 0.37 -3.99
N ASN A 27 -1.85 0.06 -5.28
CA ASN A 27 -1.01 0.59 -6.35
C ASN A 27 -1.79 1.23 -7.51
N ALA A 28 -3.10 1.48 -7.40
CA ALA A 28 -3.95 2.03 -8.46
C ALA A 28 -3.74 1.34 -9.84
N PRO A 29 -3.96 0.01 -9.93
CA PRO A 29 -3.51 -0.82 -11.06
C PRO A 29 -4.15 -0.45 -12.41
N ASP A 30 -5.23 0.32 -12.39
CA ASP A 30 -5.96 0.83 -13.55
C ASP A 30 -5.44 2.18 -14.05
N LEU A 31 -4.47 2.80 -13.36
CA LEU A 31 -3.92 4.10 -13.72
C LEU A 31 -2.69 3.95 -14.61
N GLU A 32 -2.75 4.48 -15.82
CA GLU A 32 -1.57 4.66 -16.68
C GLU A 32 -0.69 5.79 -16.16
N THR A 33 0.57 5.48 -15.86
CA THR A 33 1.58 6.42 -15.36
C THR A 33 2.83 6.31 -16.24
N GLY A 34 3.06 7.25 -17.16
CA GLY A 34 4.18 7.17 -18.11
C GLY A 34 3.94 6.19 -19.26
N VAL A 35 5.01 5.86 -20.00
CA VAL A 35 4.93 5.01 -21.19
C VAL A 35 4.83 3.54 -20.79
N ASN A 36 3.70 2.90 -21.14
CA ASN A 36 3.44 1.47 -20.89
C ASN A 36 3.53 1.00 -19.43
N ARG A 37 3.42 1.92 -18.46
CA ARG A 37 3.36 1.55 -17.04
C ARG A 37 1.94 1.76 -16.48
N LEU A 38 1.46 0.72 -15.83
CA LEU A 38 0.23 0.73 -15.06
C LEU A 38 0.56 0.77 -13.56
N GLY A 39 -0.31 1.42 -12.80
CA GLY A 39 -0.12 1.59 -11.37
C GLY A 39 0.70 2.83 -11.00
N THR A 40 0.65 3.21 -9.73
CA THR A 40 1.40 4.35 -9.18
C THR A 40 2.83 3.99 -8.78
N ALA A 41 3.23 2.73 -8.97
CA ALA A 41 4.57 2.19 -8.78
C ALA A 41 4.72 0.94 -9.68
N PRO A 42 5.94 0.55 -10.07
CA PRO A 42 6.18 -0.74 -10.72
C PRO A 42 5.77 -1.93 -9.85
N ASP A 43 5.28 -3.02 -10.46
CA ASP A 43 4.82 -4.20 -9.73
C ASP A 43 5.93 -4.81 -8.86
N TYR A 44 7.17 -4.88 -9.36
CA TYR A 44 8.31 -5.39 -8.59
C TYR A 44 8.53 -4.59 -7.30
N PHE A 45 8.26 -3.27 -7.32
CA PHE A 45 8.42 -2.42 -6.15
C PHE A 45 7.32 -2.68 -5.12
N ALA A 46 6.08 -2.87 -5.58
CA ALA A 46 4.96 -3.23 -4.71
C ALA A 46 5.17 -4.61 -4.06
N GLU A 47 5.67 -5.59 -4.82
CA GLU A 47 6.00 -6.93 -4.31
C GLU A 47 7.14 -6.91 -3.30
N LEU A 48 8.26 -6.24 -3.63
CA LEU A 48 9.38 -6.06 -2.70
C LEU A 48 8.92 -5.40 -1.40
N PHE A 49 8.11 -4.34 -1.49
CA PHE A 49 7.59 -3.67 -0.32
C PHE A 49 6.71 -4.60 0.53
N ALA A 50 5.88 -5.41 -0.11
CA ALA A 50 5.00 -6.37 0.56
C ALA A 50 5.78 -7.48 1.27
N ASP A 51 6.82 -8.04 0.63
CA ASP A 51 7.68 -9.07 1.21
C ASP A 51 8.40 -8.56 2.45
N VAL A 52 9.05 -7.39 2.34
CA VAL A 52 9.80 -6.78 3.44
C VAL A 52 8.85 -6.36 4.57
N LEU A 53 7.64 -5.92 4.26
CA LEU A 53 6.63 -5.57 5.26
C LEU A 53 6.11 -6.81 6.00
N ALA A 54 5.82 -7.91 5.29
CA ALA A 54 5.41 -9.17 5.90
C ALA A 54 6.48 -9.68 6.87
N GLU A 55 7.75 -9.70 6.44
CA GLU A 55 8.89 -10.09 7.27
C GLU A 55 8.97 -9.25 8.56
N ASN A 56 8.93 -7.91 8.43
CA ASN A 56 9.06 -7.02 9.58
C ASN A 56 7.84 -7.04 10.52
N LEU A 57 6.67 -7.44 10.03
CA LEU A 57 5.47 -7.63 10.84
C LEU A 57 5.33 -9.04 11.41
N ALA A 58 6.27 -9.95 11.09
CA ALA A 58 6.17 -11.38 11.39
C ALA A 58 4.81 -11.96 10.96
N LEU A 59 4.40 -11.63 9.73
CA LEU A 59 3.19 -12.15 9.08
C LEU A 59 3.60 -13.08 7.96
N ASP A 60 2.74 -14.07 7.71
CA ASP A 60 2.81 -14.84 6.48
C ASP A 60 2.52 -13.91 5.28
N ARG A 61 3.19 -14.16 4.16
CA ARG A 61 3.09 -13.28 2.98
C ARG A 61 1.67 -13.19 2.44
N ASP A 62 0.85 -14.23 2.64
CA ASP A 62 -0.55 -14.27 2.21
C ASP A 62 -1.49 -13.38 3.05
N GLU A 63 -1.09 -12.96 4.25
CA GLU A 63 -1.80 -11.98 5.08
C GLU A 63 -1.56 -10.52 4.64
N VAL A 64 -0.64 -10.30 3.71
CA VAL A 64 -0.40 -9.02 3.02
C VAL A 64 -0.89 -9.14 1.58
N LYS A 65 -1.89 -8.36 1.17
CA LYS A 65 -2.43 -8.43 -0.20
C LYS A 65 -2.18 -7.16 -0.99
N ILE A 66 -1.82 -7.29 -2.26
CA ILE A 66 -1.70 -6.15 -3.17
C ILE A 66 -3.00 -6.02 -3.96
N ASN A 67 -3.54 -4.80 -4.02
CA ASN A 67 -4.74 -4.47 -4.78
C ASN A 67 -5.90 -5.45 -4.53
N HIS A 68 -6.20 -5.84 -3.29
CA HIS A 68 -7.30 -6.79 -3.00
C HIS A 68 -8.61 -6.05 -2.78
N VAL A 69 -9.00 -5.79 -1.52
CA VAL A 69 -10.20 -4.99 -1.19
C VAL A 69 -10.05 -3.52 -1.57
N TYR A 70 -8.83 -3.00 -1.48
CA TYR A 70 -8.50 -1.61 -1.81
C TYR A 70 -7.55 -1.58 -3.00
N LYS A 71 -7.81 -0.66 -3.93
CA LYS A 71 -7.01 -0.46 -5.13
C LYS A 71 -6.26 0.87 -5.11
N GLY A 72 -6.45 1.70 -4.09
CA GLY A 72 -5.80 3.00 -3.95
C GLY A 72 -6.73 4.17 -4.21
N GLY A 73 -6.71 5.12 -3.28
CA GLY A 73 -7.54 6.32 -3.33
C GLY A 73 -7.00 7.40 -4.26
N ASN A 74 -7.79 8.48 -4.41
CA ASN A 74 -7.43 9.61 -5.28
C ASN A 74 -6.10 10.27 -4.95
N ILE A 75 -5.64 10.20 -3.68
CA ILE A 75 -4.40 10.83 -3.26
C ILE A 75 -3.18 10.20 -3.96
N ILE A 76 -3.06 8.87 -3.94
CA ILE A 76 -1.93 8.21 -4.60
C ILE A 76 -2.02 8.33 -6.12
N ARG A 77 -3.22 8.41 -6.68
CA ARG A 77 -3.43 8.63 -8.11
C ARG A 77 -2.97 10.01 -8.56
N HIS A 78 -3.20 11.03 -7.72
CA HIS A 78 -2.80 12.40 -8.02
C HIS A 78 -1.29 12.62 -7.89
N PHE A 79 -0.65 11.96 -6.92
CA PHE A 79 0.78 12.11 -6.69
C PHE A 79 1.61 11.11 -7.50
N GLY A 80 1.23 9.84 -7.56
CA GLY A 80 1.92 8.80 -8.33
C GLY A 80 1.77 8.89 -9.85
N ASN A 81 1.24 10.00 -10.38
CA ASN A 81 1.19 10.30 -11.81
C ASN A 81 1.71 11.73 -12.07
N PRO A 82 3.04 11.93 -12.01
CA PRO A 82 3.63 13.25 -12.21
C PRO A 82 3.40 13.81 -13.62
N ASP A 83 3.18 12.95 -14.64
CA ASP A 83 2.91 13.37 -16.01
C ASP A 83 1.63 14.17 -16.14
N LYS A 84 0.58 13.75 -15.41
CA LYS A 84 -0.70 14.46 -15.36
C LYS A 84 -0.72 15.57 -14.31
N ASN A 85 0.40 15.83 -13.62
CA ASN A 85 0.53 16.84 -12.58
C ASN A 85 1.72 17.77 -12.82
N THR A 86 1.54 18.77 -13.68
CA THR A 86 2.58 19.74 -14.07
C THR A 86 3.26 20.42 -12.88
N ARG A 87 2.52 20.70 -11.79
CA ARG A 87 3.09 21.32 -10.58
C ARG A 87 4.07 20.35 -9.90
N LEU A 88 3.67 19.10 -9.76
CA LEU A 88 4.49 18.06 -9.16
C LEU A 88 5.71 17.74 -10.03
N ARG A 89 5.55 17.63 -11.36
CA ARG A 89 6.67 17.45 -12.31
C ARG A 89 7.73 18.53 -12.17
N LYS A 90 7.31 19.80 -12.01
CA LYS A 90 8.22 20.94 -11.79
C LYS A 90 8.97 20.83 -10.46
N ILE A 91 8.28 20.48 -9.37
CA ILE A 91 8.89 20.32 -8.03
C ILE A 91 9.89 19.16 -8.02
N LEU A 92 9.57 18.08 -8.73
CA LEU A 92 10.41 16.88 -8.80
C LEU A 92 11.52 16.98 -9.85
N HIS A 93 11.60 18.09 -10.60
CA HIS A 93 12.57 18.26 -11.70
C HIS A 93 12.53 17.11 -12.72
N GLY A 94 11.34 16.60 -13.04
CA GLY A 94 11.17 15.48 -13.96
C GLY A 94 11.50 14.10 -13.38
N ARG A 95 11.91 14.00 -12.11
CA ARG A 95 12.12 12.70 -11.46
C ARG A 95 10.80 11.96 -11.29
N GLU A 96 10.85 10.65 -11.52
CA GLU A 96 9.73 9.77 -11.23
C GLU A 96 9.50 9.63 -9.73
N ILE A 97 8.24 9.42 -9.36
CA ILE A 97 7.86 9.08 -7.98
C ILE A 97 6.92 7.91 -7.99
N PHE A 98 7.13 7.02 -7.02
CA PHE A 98 6.27 5.89 -6.78
C PHE A 98 5.38 6.17 -5.57
N ALA A 99 4.10 5.86 -5.68
CA ALA A 99 3.15 5.99 -4.59
C ALA A 99 2.50 4.64 -4.32
N LEU A 100 2.50 4.23 -3.05
CA LEU A 100 1.75 3.08 -2.55
C LEU A 100 0.87 3.56 -1.38
N GLN A 101 -0.33 3.03 -1.29
CA GLN A 101 -1.20 3.21 -0.13
C GLN A 101 -1.18 1.93 0.70
N VAL A 102 -0.87 2.05 1.99
CA VAL A 102 -0.79 0.92 2.92
C VAL A 102 -1.92 1.00 3.92
N GLU A 103 -2.76 -0.02 3.96
CA GLU A 103 -3.91 -0.10 4.84
C GLU A 103 -3.74 -1.26 5.83
N PHE A 104 -3.77 -0.94 7.12
CA PHE A 104 -3.72 -1.94 8.18
C PHE A 104 -5.13 -2.23 8.68
N ASN A 105 -5.47 -3.52 8.76
CA ASN A 105 -6.71 -3.95 9.38
C ASN A 105 -6.74 -3.51 10.86
N ARG A 106 -7.78 -2.77 11.28
CA ARG A 106 -7.84 -2.18 12.63
C ARG A 106 -7.81 -3.22 13.74
N SER A 107 -8.47 -4.36 13.55
CA SER A 107 -8.41 -5.51 14.47
C SER A 107 -6.99 -5.99 14.76
N PHE A 108 -6.01 -5.66 13.90
CA PHE A 108 -4.61 -6.00 14.11
C PHE A 108 -3.99 -5.23 15.28
N TYR A 109 -4.36 -3.97 15.51
CA TYR A 109 -3.72 -3.10 16.51
C TYR A 109 -4.70 -2.37 17.45
N LEU A 110 -6.01 -2.57 17.28
CA LEU A 110 -7.07 -1.93 18.04
C LEU A 110 -8.25 -2.90 18.26
N ASN A 111 -8.96 -2.74 19.38
CA ASN A 111 -10.24 -3.40 19.60
C ASN A 111 -11.34 -2.61 18.88
N GLU A 112 -11.96 -3.21 17.87
CA GLU A 112 -12.95 -2.55 17.02
C GLU A 112 -14.26 -2.20 17.75
N VAL A 113 -14.58 -2.88 18.85
CA VAL A 113 -15.81 -2.63 19.62
C VAL A 113 -15.71 -1.34 20.41
N ASN A 114 -14.61 -1.14 21.13
CA ASN A 114 -14.44 0.00 22.03
C ASN A 114 -13.44 1.06 21.52
N GLN A 115 -12.89 0.85 20.31
CA GLN A 115 -11.89 1.72 19.67
C GLN A 115 -10.62 1.94 20.51
N MET A 116 -10.34 1.07 21.48
CA MET A 116 -9.13 1.16 22.28
C MET A 116 -7.96 0.52 21.56
N ALA A 117 -6.91 1.32 21.37
CA ALA A 117 -5.67 0.87 20.79
C ALA A 117 -4.86 -0.03 21.74
N TYR A 118 -4.31 -1.12 21.22
CA TYR A 118 -3.27 -1.88 21.90
C TYR A 118 -1.93 -1.15 21.70
N ARG A 119 -1.51 -0.34 22.68
CA ARG A 119 -0.31 0.52 22.59
C ARG A 119 0.95 -0.24 22.12
N SER A 120 1.15 -1.47 22.61
CA SER A 120 2.26 -2.33 22.19
C SER A 120 2.18 -2.71 20.72
N LYS A 121 0.99 -3.07 20.22
CA LYS A 121 0.77 -3.43 18.81
C LYS A 121 0.91 -2.21 17.88
N ILE A 122 0.43 -1.03 18.28
CA ILE A 122 0.68 0.19 17.51
C ILE A 122 2.19 0.48 17.42
N LYS A 123 2.90 0.40 18.55
CA LYS A 123 4.36 0.60 18.56
C LYS A 123 5.06 -0.41 17.64
N PHE A 124 4.63 -1.67 17.68
CA PHE A 124 5.13 -2.72 16.81
C PHE A 124 4.89 -2.40 15.32
N VAL A 125 3.65 -2.15 14.91
CA VAL A 125 3.29 -1.81 13.52
C VAL A 125 4.10 -0.61 13.02
N ARG A 126 4.20 0.45 13.84
CA ARG A 126 4.98 1.64 13.50
C ARG A 126 6.46 1.30 13.29
N ASN A 127 7.06 0.54 14.19
CA ASN A 127 8.47 0.17 14.10
C ASN A 127 8.73 -0.74 12.90
N ALA A 128 7.82 -1.67 12.60
CA ALA A 128 7.90 -2.53 11.43
C ALA A 128 7.83 -1.72 10.13
N LEU A 129 6.85 -0.80 10.01
CA LEU A 129 6.73 0.08 8.84
C LEU A 129 7.98 0.93 8.64
N MET A 130 8.52 1.53 9.70
CA MET A 130 9.76 2.32 9.62
C MET A 130 10.96 1.47 9.21
N SER A 131 11.03 0.22 9.65
CA SER A 131 12.08 -0.72 9.26
C SER A 131 11.95 -1.13 7.79
N THR A 132 10.72 -1.32 7.31
CA THR A 132 10.42 -1.59 5.89
C THR A 132 10.89 -0.42 5.03
N LEU A 133 10.52 0.81 5.38
CA LEU A 133 10.93 2.00 4.63
C LEU A 133 12.46 2.12 4.54
N LYS A 134 13.17 1.84 5.64
CA LYS A 134 14.65 1.85 5.65
C LYS A 134 15.25 0.76 4.76
N LYS A 135 14.74 -0.48 4.84
CA LYS A 135 15.21 -1.61 4.02
C LYS A 135 14.96 -1.35 2.53
N VAL A 136 13.75 -0.92 2.17
CA VAL A 136 13.38 -0.61 0.78
C VAL A 136 14.19 0.57 0.23
N ALA A 137 14.38 1.64 1.03
CA ALA A 137 15.21 2.76 0.62
C ALA A 137 16.66 2.34 0.33
N LYS A 138 17.23 1.47 1.17
CA LYS A 138 18.57 0.91 0.93
C LYS A 138 18.61 0.09 -0.37
N PHE A 139 17.63 -0.77 -0.59
CA PHE A 139 17.57 -1.57 -1.83
C PHE A 139 17.51 -0.68 -3.09
N VAL A 140 16.70 0.37 -3.06
CA VAL A 140 16.62 1.34 -4.18
C VAL A 140 17.92 2.12 -4.35
N SER A 141 18.63 2.41 -3.26
CA SER A 141 19.96 3.06 -3.31
C SER A 141 21.01 2.20 -4.01
N ASP A 142 20.89 0.88 -3.86
CA ASP A 142 21.87 -0.10 -4.33
C ASP A 142 21.58 -0.56 -5.77
N LEU A 143 20.46 -0.14 -6.38
CA LEU A 143 20.18 -0.39 -7.79
C LEU A 143 21.13 0.45 -8.66
N PRO A 144 21.77 -0.14 -9.68
CA PRO A 144 22.50 0.65 -10.67
C PRO A 144 21.48 1.58 -11.34
N MET A 145 21.61 2.88 -11.10
CA MET A 145 20.86 3.88 -11.86
C MET A 145 21.24 3.65 -13.32
N ALA A 146 20.27 3.27 -14.16
CA ALA A 146 20.48 3.23 -15.59
C ALA A 146 21.04 4.59 -15.99
N GLU A 147 22.27 4.59 -16.51
CA GLU A 147 22.90 5.78 -17.03
C GLU A 147 21.92 6.40 -18.03
N GLU A 148 21.54 7.67 -17.79
CA GLU A 148 20.80 8.43 -18.79
C GLU A 148 21.65 8.40 -20.06
N GLU A 149 21.17 7.67 -21.08
CA GLU A 149 21.66 7.78 -22.45
C GLU A 149 21.54 9.25 -22.85
N SER A 150 22.66 9.95 -22.69
CA SER A 150 22.89 11.26 -23.26
C SER A 150 23.17 11.07 -24.75
N GLU A 151 22.12 10.80 -25.52
CA GLU A 151 22.19 10.93 -26.97
C GLU A 151 21.75 12.35 -27.38
N GLN A 152 22.79 13.17 -27.55
CA GLN A 152 23.06 14.19 -28.58
C GLN A 152 21.90 15.00 -29.18
#